data_AF-A0A2L0EQA0-F1
#
_entry.id   AF-A0A2L0EQA0-F1
#
_cell.length_a   1.000
_cell.length_b   1.000
_cell.length_c   1.000
_cell.angle_alpha   90.00
_cell.angle_beta   90.00
_cell.angle_gamma   90.00
#
_symmetry.space_group_name_H-M   'P 1'
#
loop_
_entity.id
_entity.type
_entity.pdbx_description
1 polymer ?
#
loop_
_entity_poly.entity_id
_entity_poly.type
_entity_poly.pdbx_seq_one_letter_code
_entity_poly.pdbx_strand_id
1 'polypeptide(L)'
;MSRRLVTPAALAATVLIAPAARAAYCPCFTASSAYNQRGCAVDAVPGTNPSVAAWNDIFDLVSRGPAAWGDAGPGPIDLDIGQGCGKPEARRDVPPSFPCELLKAIAMQESRWQQFCEPDRPADQAGQSSRTIISYDCGYGASQITSGMRAGDSPDFEPRRVAAEPTYNAATGAIILAGKWRATRCVGDQQPAIIEHWYSAVWAYNGLSYVNNPNNPNHDAGRGVYDPAIGGAAPYQERVFGHLEHTGERWAATEAAYPNPGEIGGDRAPPDLPDPRCASPTDCTSTRPLHLTRCAEESGGAGGSGGNGGSGGAGGSGGVDGSDGAGGSGGVDGNAGGAPAAAGEGGAEVPRGDGSDDDDDATVTATVGLHGQCSCSVPGGGAAPSRAPWLAACAGALAAAWRRRLPRRGRTH
;
A
#
# COMPACT_ATOMS: atom_id res chain seq x y z
N MET A 1 -21.55 0.38 -79.51
CA MET A 1 -21.47 1.57 -78.64
C MET A 1 -21.85 1.17 -77.22
N SER A 2 -20.95 1.26 -76.24
CA SER A 2 -21.31 1.31 -74.81
C SER A 2 -20.11 1.81 -74.01
N ARG A 3 -20.17 3.05 -73.51
CA ARG A 3 -19.14 3.61 -72.62
C ARG A 3 -19.57 3.37 -71.18
N ARG A 4 -18.89 2.48 -70.45
CA ARG A 4 -19.06 2.35 -69.00
C ARG A 4 -18.28 3.50 -68.32
N LEU A 5 -18.99 4.33 -67.55
CA LEU A 5 -18.35 5.28 -66.64
C LEU A 5 -17.70 4.51 -65.48
N VAL A 6 -16.49 4.92 -65.11
CA VAL A 6 -15.81 4.48 -63.89
C VAL A 6 -15.90 5.62 -62.89
N THR A 7 -16.62 5.41 -61.79
CA THR A 7 -16.71 6.37 -60.69
C THR A 7 -15.53 6.12 -59.73
N PRO A 8 -14.70 7.11 -59.40
CA PRO A 8 -13.65 6.92 -58.40
C PRO A 8 -14.26 6.88 -56.99
N ALA A 9 -14.02 5.80 -56.25
CA ALA A 9 -14.39 5.69 -54.85
C ALA A 9 -13.42 6.54 -53.99
N ALA A 10 -13.95 7.50 -53.26
CA ALA A 10 -13.16 8.29 -52.31
C ALA A 10 -12.89 7.49 -51.04
N LEU A 11 -11.64 7.07 -50.83
CA LEU A 11 -11.17 6.51 -49.56
C LEU A 11 -11.06 7.61 -48.52
N ALA A 12 -12.03 7.69 -47.62
CA ALA A 12 -11.94 8.51 -46.41
C ALA A 12 -11.05 7.79 -45.39
N ALA A 13 -9.81 8.24 -45.23
CA ALA A 13 -8.90 7.71 -44.22
C ALA A 13 -9.31 8.20 -42.82
N THR A 14 -9.95 7.33 -42.04
CA THR A 14 -10.29 7.61 -40.64
C THR A 14 -9.02 7.55 -39.79
N VAL A 15 -8.49 8.70 -39.38
CA VAL A 15 -7.36 8.76 -38.44
C VAL A 15 -7.84 8.35 -37.06
N LEU A 16 -7.53 7.12 -36.66
CA LEU A 16 -7.69 6.65 -35.29
C LEU A 16 -6.68 7.38 -34.41
N ILE A 17 -7.12 8.45 -33.76
CA ILE A 17 -6.37 9.06 -32.65
C ILE A 17 -6.43 8.08 -31.49
N ALA A 18 -5.36 7.31 -31.30
CA ALA A 18 -5.21 6.48 -30.11
C ALA A 18 -5.32 7.39 -28.86
N PRO A 19 -6.11 7.02 -27.83
CA PRO A 19 -6.14 7.79 -26.61
C PRO A 19 -4.73 7.82 -26.03
N ALA A 20 -4.18 9.02 -25.84
CA ALA A 20 -2.91 9.17 -25.14
C ALA A 20 -3.02 8.47 -23.79
N ALA A 21 -2.17 7.47 -23.54
CA ALA A 21 -2.10 6.82 -22.25
C ALA A 21 -1.90 7.92 -21.21
N ARG A 22 -2.85 8.05 -20.27
CA ARG A 22 -2.75 9.08 -19.22
C ARG A 22 -1.46 8.78 -18.47
N ALA A 23 -0.51 9.72 -18.51
CA ALA A 23 0.76 9.57 -17.82
C ALA A 23 0.49 9.15 -16.37
N ALA A 24 1.29 8.20 -15.87
CA ALA A 24 1.17 7.80 -14.47
C ALA A 24 1.35 9.03 -13.58
N TYR A 25 0.56 9.13 -12.52
CA TYR A 25 0.72 10.22 -11.57
C TYR A 25 2.09 10.09 -10.89
N CYS A 26 2.95 11.07 -11.11
CA CYS A 26 4.37 11.03 -10.77
C CYS A 26 4.78 12.27 -9.97
N PRO A 27 4.40 12.37 -8.68
CA PRO A 27 4.79 13.47 -7.82
C PRO A 27 6.25 13.32 -7.36
N CYS A 28 6.94 14.45 -7.23
CA CYS A 28 8.28 14.53 -6.65
C CYS A 28 8.42 15.77 -5.75
N PHE A 29 7.74 15.79 -4.61
CA PHE A 29 7.87 16.87 -3.60
C PHE A 29 9.17 16.74 -2.79
N THR A 30 10.29 16.75 -3.51
CA THR A 30 11.66 16.53 -3.00
C THR A 30 12.13 17.61 -2.03
N ALA A 31 13.12 17.30 -1.18
CA ALA A 31 13.62 18.21 -0.15
C ALA A 31 13.96 19.62 -0.70
N SER A 32 14.69 19.67 -1.83
CA SER A 32 15.08 20.88 -2.55
C SER A 32 13.97 21.57 -3.36
N SER A 33 12.74 21.03 -3.42
CA SER A 33 11.66 21.63 -4.20
C SER A 33 11.12 22.90 -3.54
N ALA A 34 10.87 23.93 -4.34
CA ALA A 34 10.19 25.15 -3.88
C ALA A 34 8.74 24.91 -3.40
N TYR A 35 8.17 23.73 -3.71
CA TYR A 35 6.82 23.31 -3.31
C TYR A 35 6.84 22.29 -2.16
N ASN A 36 7.98 22.08 -1.51
CA ASN A 36 8.11 21.22 -0.32
C ASN A 36 7.45 21.86 0.93
N GLN A 37 6.14 21.96 0.92
CA GLN A 37 5.34 22.59 2.00
C GLN A 37 5.12 21.68 3.22
N ARG A 38 5.49 20.39 3.11
CA ARG A 38 5.38 19.40 4.20
C ARG A 38 6.72 19.03 4.83
N GLY A 39 7.81 19.66 4.39
CA GLY A 39 9.14 19.48 4.96
C GLY A 39 9.71 18.08 4.73
N CYS A 40 9.55 17.52 3.53
CA CYS A 40 10.13 16.22 3.16
C CYS A 40 11.66 16.29 3.26
N ALA A 41 12.27 15.32 3.95
CA ALA A 41 13.66 15.41 4.43
C ALA A 41 14.72 15.08 3.38
N VAL A 42 14.37 14.27 2.38
CA VAL A 42 15.32 13.62 1.48
C VAL A 42 15.12 14.07 0.04
N ASP A 43 16.22 14.36 -0.65
CA ASP A 43 16.17 14.64 -2.08
C ASP A 43 15.89 13.37 -2.91
N ALA A 44 15.11 13.53 -3.97
CA ALA A 44 14.81 12.46 -4.92
C ALA A 44 16.08 12.00 -5.62
N VAL A 45 16.27 10.68 -5.66
CA VAL A 45 17.46 10.04 -6.24
C VAL A 45 17.12 9.57 -7.65
N PRO A 46 17.95 9.86 -8.68
CA PRO A 46 17.76 9.31 -10.01
C PRO A 46 17.78 7.77 -10.00
N GLY A 47 16.90 7.14 -10.76
CA GLY A 47 16.83 5.68 -10.75
C GLY A 47 15.90 5.07 -11.80
N THR A 48 16.00 3.74 -11.91
CA THR A 48 15.24 2.89 -12.83
C THR A 48 14.49 1.86 -12.02
N ASN A 49 13.21 1.62 -12.32
CA ASN A 49 12.43 0.61 -11.61
C ASN A 49 12.98 -0.81 -11.85
N PRO A 50 12.95 -1.68 -10.83
CA PRO A 50 13.08 -3.12 -11.03
C PRO A 50 12.08 -3.64 -12.07
N SER A 51 12.45 -4.74 -12.75
CA SER A 51 11.52 -5.47 -13.61
C SER A 51 10.42 -6.15 -12.79
N VAL A 52 9.36 -6.66 -13.44
CA VAL A 52 8.30 -7.42 -12.75
C VAL A 52 8.87 -8.65 -12.02
N ALA A 53 9.85 -9.34 -12.61
CA ALA A 53 10.54 -10.45 -11.96
C ALA A 53 11.34 -9.98 -10.74
N ALA A 54 12.19 -8.96 -10.90
CA ALA A 54 13.00 -8.44 -9.79
C ALA A 54 12.15 -7.86 -8.64
N TRP A 55 10.97 -7.29 -8.93
CA TRP A 55 10.03 -6.90 -7.89
C TRP A 55 9.45 -8.09 -7.13
N ASN A 56 9.11 -9.19 -7.82
CA ASN A 56 8.70 -10.41 -7.13
C ASN A 56 9.83 -10.93 -6.23
N ASP A 57 11.08 -11.03 -6.74
CA ASP A 57 12.25 -11.43 -5.95
C ASP A 57 12.43 -10.55 -4.69
N ILE A 58 12.21 -9.24 -4.81
CA ILE A 58 12.25 -8.28 -3.69
C ILE A 58 11.14 -8.56 -2.67
N PHE A 59 9.88 -8.72 -3.10
CA PHE A 59 8.78 -8.99 -2.17
C PHE A 59 8.89 -10.38 -1.52
N ASP A 60 9.45 -11.36 -2.23
CA ASP A 60 9.69 -12.70 -1.69
C ASP A 60 10.88 -12.71 -0.72
N LEU A 61 11.87 -11.85 -0.91
CA LEU A 61 12.92 -11.59 0.08
C LEU A 61 12.36 -10.88 1.33
N VAL A 62 11.55 -9.85 1.13
CA VAL A 62 10.98 -9.05 2.24
C VAL A 62 9.95 -9.84 3.04
N SER A 63 9.18 -10.74 2.42
CA SER A 63 8.18 -11.58 3.11
C SER A 63 8.78 -12.45 4.22
N ARG A 64 10.05 -12.84 4.08
CA ARG A 64 10.80 -13.67 5.04
C ARG A 64 11.41 -12.90 6.21
N GLY A 65 11.23 -11.58 6.27
CA GLY A 65 11.61 -10.76 7.43
C GLY A 65 13.09 -10.33 7.51
N PRO A 66 13.47 -9.59 8.57
CA PRO A 66 14.80 -8.99 8.76
C PRO A 66 15.96 -9.98 8.66
N ALA A 67 15.78 -11.18 9.20
CA ALA A 67 16.78 -12.23 9.15
C ALA A 67 17.11 -12.68 7.71
N ALA A 68 16.16 -12.52 6.77
CA ALA A 68 16.36 -12.87 5.36
C ALA A 68 16.91 -11.72 4.52
N TRP A 69 16.47 -10.48 4.76
CA TRP A 69 16.93 -9.33 3.97
C TRP A 69 18.27 -8.73 4.45
N GLY A 70 18.64 -8.91 5.72
CA GLY A 70 19.93 -8.45 6.27
C GLY A 70 20.21 -6.97 5.99
N ASP A 71 21.38 -6.67 5.45
CA ASP A 71 21.78 -5.27 5.15
C ASP A 71 20.99 -4.63 3.99
N ALA A 72 20.19 -5.39 3.23
CA ALA A 72 19.38 -4.88 2.11
C ALA A 72 18.09 -4.17 2.55
N GLY A 73 17.71 -4.27 3.82
CA GLY A 73 16.64 -3.50 4.45
C GLY A 73 17.15 -2.72 5.67
N PRO A 74 16.25 -2.11 6.45
CA PRO A 74 16.59 -1.61 7.78
C PRO A 74 17.28 -2.70 8.61
N GLY A 75 18.20 -2.28 9.48
CA GLY A 75 19.03 -3.17 10.30
C GLY A 75 18.22 -4.00 11.30
N PRO A 76 18.86 -4.72 12.24
CA PRO A 76 18.16 -5.56 13.20
C PRO A 76 17.27 -4.70 14.12
N ILE A 77 15.98 -4.63 13.79
CA ILE A 77 14.93 -4.11 14.65
C ILE A 77 14.44 -5.29 15.49
N ASP A 78 14.49 -5.15 16.81
CA ASP A 78 13.88 -6.07 17.76
C ASP A 78 12.35 -5.96 17.64
N LEU A 79 11.79 -6.71 16.70
CA LEU A 79 10.42 -6.55 16.21
C LEU A 79 9.70 -7.90 16.10
N ASP A 80 9.43 -8.52 17.23
CA ASP A 80 8.39 -9.55 17.25
C ASP A 80 7.02 -8.90 17.01
N ILE A 81 6.22 -9.53 16.13
CA ILE A 81 4.92 -9.01 15.70
C ILE A 81 3.75 -9.53 16.52
N GLY A 82 3.94 -10.66 17.20
CA GLY A 82 2.89 -11.37 17.90
C GLY A 82 2.02 -12.21 16.96
N GLN A 83 1.63 -13.38 17.45
CA GLN A 83 0.68 -14.32 16.86
C GLN A 83 -0.30 -14.80 17.95
N GLY A 84 -1.56 -15.03 17.59
CA GLY A 84 -2.58 -15.54 18.52
C GLY A 84 -3.32 -14.43 19.27
N CYS A 85 -4.64 -14.59 19.40
CA CYS A 85 -5.56 -13.65 20.07
C CYS A 85 -6.13 -14.21 21.38
N GLY A 86 -5.57 -15.32 21.87
CA GLY A 86 -6.08 -16.08 23.00
C GLY A 86 -7.14 -17.11 22.61
N LYS A 87 -7.53 -17.21 21.32
CA LYS A 87 -8.64 -18.06 20.85
C LYS A 87 -8.51 -18.43 19.35
N PRO A 88 -8.09 -19.67 18.99
CA PRO A 88 -7.67 -20.75 19.87
C PRO A 88 -6.26 -20.61 20.46
N GLU A 89 -5.33 -19.92 19.79
CA GLU A 89 -3.94 -19.86 20.25
C GLU A 89 -3.73 -18.75 21.29
N ALA A 90 -2.97 -19.05 22.35
CA ALA A 90 -2.48 -18.04 23.28
C ALA A 90 -1.55 -17.07 22.54
N ARG A 91 -1.67 -15.76 22.83
CA ARG A 91 -0.78 -14.75 22.25
C ARG A 91 0.68 -15.06 22.62
N ARG A 92 1.54 -15.12 21.61
CA ARG A 92 2.98 -15.32 21.74
C ARG A 92 3.71 -14.41 20.75
N ASP A 93 4.90 -14.00 21.13
CA ASP A 93 5.78 -13.27 20.23
C ASP A 93 6.43 -14.21 19.20
N VAL A 94 6.53 -13.72 17.96
CA VAL A 94 7.09 -14.45 16.81
C VAL A 94 7.86 -13.48 15.91
N PRO A 95 8.96 -13.93 15.28
CA PRO A 95 9.70 -13.14 14.32
C PRO A 95 8.79 -12.66 13.17
N PRO A 96 9.05 -11.47 12.61
CA PRO A 96 8.21 -10.89 11.59
C PRO A 96 8.35 -11.65 10.28
N SER A 97 7.24 -12.20 9.82
CA SER A 97 7.05 -12.69 8.45
C SER A 97 5.74 -12.13 7.91
N PHE A 98 5.64 -12.00 6.59
CA PHE A 98 4.56 -11.28 5.92
C PHE A 98 4.06 -12.08 4.72
N PRO A 99 2.76 -12.06 4.40
CA PRO A 99 2.28 -12.59 3.12
C PRO A 99 2.84 -11.74 1.97
N CYS A 100 3.63 -12.34 1.07
CA CYS A 100 4.24 -11.55 -0.01
C CYS A 100 3.18 -11.04 -1.00
N GLU A 101 2.08 -11.77 -1.18
CA GLU A 101 0.93 -11.36 -2.00
C GLU A 101 0.36 -10.05 -1.48
N LEU A 102 0.34 -9.86 -0.16
CA LEU A 102 -0.12 -8.63 0.48
C LEU A 102 0.89 -7.49 0.32
N LEU A 103 2.19 -7.74 0.48
CA LEU A 103 3.23 -6.73 0.20
C LEU A 103 3.18 -6.26 -1.27
N LYS A 104 3.03 -7.22 -2.19
CA LYS A 104 2.81 -7.03 -3.63
C LYS A 104 1.57 -6.15 -3.87
N ALA A 105 0.44 -6.44 -3.22
CA ALA A 105 -0.80 -5.68 -3.35
C ALA A 105 -0.71 -4.26 -2.76
N ILE A 106 -0.08 -4.08 -1.59
CA ILE A 106 0.15 -2.76 -0.97
C ILE A 106 0.98 -1.88 -1.91
N ALA A 107 2.14 -2.35 -2.36
CA ALA A 107 2.98 -1.57 -3.27
C ALA A 107 2.32 -1.29 -4.64
N MET A 108 1.38 -2.15 -5.08
CA MET A 108 0.58 -1.91 -6.28
C MET A 108 -0.45 -0.78 -6.05
N GLN A 109 -1.11 -0.76 -4.90
CA GLN A 109 -2.03 0.29 -4.47
C GLN A 109 -1.30 1.64 -4.24
N GLU A 110 -0.12 1.62 -3.63
CA GLU A 110 0.64 2.83 -3.30
C GLU A 110 1.26 3.52 -4.53
N SER A 111 1.96 2.77 -5.40
CA SER A 111 2.75 3.34 -6.50
C SER A 111 2.67 2.57 -7.83
N ARG A 112 1.93 1.46 -7.87
CA ARG A 112 1.96 0.50 -8.99
C ARG A 112 3.33 -0.17 -9.20
N TRP A 113 4.03 -0.46 -8.10
CA TRP A 113 5.43 -0.92 -8.07
C TRP A 113 6.42 0.06 -8.75
N GLN A 114 6.23 1.35 -8.55
CA GLN A 114 7.16 2.38 -9.02
C GLN A 114 7.91 2.97 -7.84
N GLN A 115 9.22 2.70 -7.77
CA GLN A 115 10.13 3.44 -6.90
C GLN A 115 10.48 4.79 -7.55
N PHE A 116 10.62 4.80 -8.88
CA PHE A 116 11.07 5.95 -9.66
C PHE A 116 10.13 6.22 -10.84
N CYS A 117 9.94 7.47 -11.22
CA CYS A 117 9.41 7.84 -12.53
C CYS A 117 9.81 9.26 -12.92
N GLU A 118 9.52 9.65 -14.17
CA GLU A 118 9.68 11.02 -14.63
C GLU A 118 8.60 11.90 -13.98
N PRO A 119 8.97 12.88 -13.13
CA PRO A 119 8.02 13.71 -12.41
C PRO A 119 7.08 14.49 -13.34
N ASP A 120 5.78 14.48 -13.03
CA ASP A 120 4.77 15.32 -13.68
C ASP A 120 4.42 16.58 -12.85
N ARG A 121 4.80 16.59 -11.57
CA ARG A 121 4.64 17.72 -10.63
C ARG A 121 5.55 17.56 -9.40
N PRO A 122 5.80 18.60 -8.59
CA PRO A 122 5.44 20.01 -8.77
C PRO A 122 6.15 20.68 -9.98
N ALA A 123 5.78 21.92 -10.30
CA ALA A 123 6.17 22.57 -11.57
C ALA A 123 7.68 22.83 -11.75
N ASP A 124 8.45 22.90 -10.66
CA ASP A 124 9.92 22.97 -10.65
C ASP A 124 10.57 21.60 -10.89
N GLN A 125 9.84 20.50 -10.66
CA GLN A 125 10.30 19.13 -10.87
C GLN A 125 9.78 18.51 -12.17
N ALA A 126 8.64 18.99 -12.69
CA ALA A 126 7.97 18.44 -13.85
C ALA A 126 8.86 18.35 -15.10
N GLY A 127 8.85 17.19 -15.77
CA GLY A 127 9.62 16.95 -17.00
C GLY A 127 11.13 16.72 -16.79
N GLN A 128 11.60 16.63 -15.55
CA GLN A 128 12.96 16.16 -15.27
C GLN A 128 13.09 14.62 -15.39
N SER A 129 14.32 14.11 -15.36
CA SER A 129 14.62 12.68 -15.49
C SER A 129 14.06 11.80 -14.35
N SER A 130 13.83 10.52 -14.67
CA SER A 130 13.34 9.48 -13.75
C SER A 130 14.09 9.47 -12.41
N ARG A 131 13.31 9.61 -11.32
CA ARG A 131 13.79 9.75 -9.94
C ARG A 131 12.75 9.26 -8.94
N THR A 132 13.13 9.18 -7.67
CA THR A 132 12.25 8.72 -6.57
C THR A 132 10.89 9.41 -6.60
N ILE A 133 9.81 8.63 -6.54
CA ILE A 133 8.46 9.17 -6.31
C ILE A 133 8.38 9.71 -4.88
N ILE A 134 7.98 10.98 -4.75
CA ILE A 134 7.77 11.64 -3.44
C ILE A 134 6.43 12.34 -3.48
N SER A 135 5.44 11.83 -2.75
CA SER A 135 4.11 12.42 -2.65
C SER A 135 4.12 13.73 -1.84
N TYR A 136 3.02 14.48 -1.96
CA TYR A 136 2.86 15.81 -1.34
C TYR A 136 2.93 15.79 0.19
N ASP A 137 2.69 14.65 0.82
CA ASP A 137 2.72 14.39 2.27
C ASP A 137 4.01 13.69 2.74
N CYS A 138 5.00 13.62 1.85
CA CYS A 138 6.33 13.01 2.02
C CYS A 138 6.34 11.49 2.05
N GLY A 139 5.50 10.85 1.23
CA GLY A 139 5.50 9.41 0.97
C GLY A 139 6.52 9.04 -0.12
N TYR A 140 7.52 8.24 0.24
CA TYR A 140 8.65 7.91 -0.65
C TYR A 140 8.51 6.52 -1.29
N GLY A 141 8.74 6.47 -2.60
CA GLY A 141 9.01 5.25 -3.35
C GLY A 141 7.84 4.26 -3.42
N ALA A 142 8.17 2.98 -3.63
CA ALA A 142 7.21 1.95 -4.02
C ALA A 142 6.13 1.67 -2.95
N SER A 143 6.50 1.78 -1.68
CA SER A 143 5.65 1.56 -0.50
C SER A 143 5.14 2.85 0.15
N GLN A 144 5.38 4.01 -0.48
CA GLN A 144 4.96 5.36 -0.05
C GLN A 144 5.23 5.64 1.45
N ILE A 145 6.48 5.41 1.88
CA ILE A 145 6.92 5.59 3.27
C ILE A 145 6.84 7.07 3.67
N THR A 146 5.98 7.41 4.64
CA THR A 146 5.77 8.79 5.14
C THR A 146 6.37 9.05 6.53
N SER A 147 6.21 8.11 7.45
CA SER A 147 6.77 8.21 8.81
C SER A 147 8.30 8.16 8.77
N GLY A 148 8.98 9.09 9.44
CA GLY A 148 10.44 9.16 9.43
C GLY A 148 11.03 9.94 8.25
N MET A 149 10.20 10.42 7.33
CA MET A 149 10.63 11.03 6.07
C MET A 149 10.48 12.57 6.04
N ARG A 150 10.19 13.21 7.18
CA ARG A 150 10.12 14.68 7.32
C ARG A 150 11.33 15.25 8.06
N ALA A 151 11.65 16.50 7.77
CA ALA A 151 12.78 17.21 8.34
C ALA A 151 12.56 17.42 9.84
N GLY A 152 13.48 16.88 10.65
CA GLY A 152 13.34 16.83 12.10
C GLY A 152 12.86 15.47 12.63
N ASP A 153 12.36 14.57 11.78
CA ASP A 153 12.12 13.18 12.17
C ASP A 153 13.46 12.50 12.51
N SER A 154 13.42 11.54 13.43
CA SER A 154 14.58 10.70 13.82
C SER A 154 14.17 9.22 13.76
N PRO A 155 14.09 8.62 12.56
CA PRO A 155 13.73 7.21 12.40
C PRO A 155 14.90 6.26 12.70
N ASP A 156 14.57 5.03 13.07
CA ASP A 156 15.52 3.91 13.27
C ASP A 156 15.97 3.24 11.95
N PHE A 157 15.80 3.93 10.82
CA PHE A 157 16.20 3.49 9.48
C PHE A 157 16.81 4.67 8.71
N GLU A 158 17.49 4.41 7.59
CA GLU A 158 18.16 5.45 6.79
C GLU A 158 17.21 6.04 5.72
N PRO A 159 16.76 7.31 5.84
CA PRO A 159 15.81 7.90 4.89
C PRO A 159 16.33 7.98 3.45
N ARG A 160 17.65 8.12 3.28
CA ARG A 160 18.28 8.13 1.95
C ARG A 160 18.17 6.78 1.24
N ARG A 161 18.28 5.67 1.97
CA ARG A 161 18.11 4.32 1.41
C ARG A 161 16.65 4.06 1.05
N VAL A 162 15.68 4.52 1.85
CA VAL A 162 14.25 4.50 1.49
C VAL A 162 13.96 5.20 0.16
N ALA A 163 14.66 6.30 -0.15
CA ALA A 163 14.52 7.01 -1.41
C ALA A 163 15.24 6.32 -2.59
N ALA A 164 16.42 5.74 -2.36
CA ALA A 164 17.32 5.24 -3.39
C ALA A 164 17.17 3.74 -3.72
N GLU A 165 16.74 2.91 -2.78
CA GLU A 165 16.84 1.45 -2.87
C GLU A 165 15.46 0.77 -2.82
N PRO A 166 15.01 0.14 -3.92
CA PRO A 166 13.72 -0.57 -3.98
C PRO A 166 13.52 -1.61 -2.86
N THR A 167 14.54 -2.42 -2.56
CA THR A 167 14.49 -3.43 -1.50
C THR A 167 14.36 -2.79 -0.12
N TYR A 168 15.15 -1.73 0.15
CA TYR A 168 15.11 -1.03 1.44
C TYR A 168 13.76 -0.32 1.65
N ASN A 169 13.20 0.28 0.59
CA ASN A 169 11.87 0.88 0.61
C ASN A 169 10.78 -0.15 0.97
N ALA A 170 10.78 -1.30 0.28
CA ALA A 170 9.84 -2.38 0.53
C ALA A 170 9.99 -2.98 1.95
N ALA A 171 11.22 -3.21 2.40
CA ALA A 171 11.52 -3.68 3.76
C ALA A 171 11.05 -2.68 4.83
N THR A 172 11.27 -1.39 4.63
CA THR A 172 10.78 -0.32 5.53
C THR A 172 9.25 -0.31 5.57
N GLY A 173 8.58 -0.53 4.44
CA GLY A 173 7.12 -0.68 4.38
C GLY A 173 6.62 -1.89 5.18
N ALA A 174 7.29 -3.05 5.06
CA ALA A 174 6.97 -4.24 5.84
C ALA A 174 7.15 -4.01 7.35
N ILE A 175 8.22 -3.34 7.78
CA ILE A 175 8.43 -2.93 9.18
C ILE A 175 7.30 -2.02 9.69
N ILE A 176 6.87 -1.04 8.89
CA ILE A 176 5.72 -0.19 9.26
C ILE A 176 4.44 -1.02 9.38
N LEU A 177 4.18 -1.95 8.45
CA LEU A 177 3.03 -2.86 8.49
C LEU A 177 3.04 -3.77 9.73
N ALA A 178 4.21 -4.30 10.12
CA ALA A 178 4.41 -5.01 11.38
C ALA A 178 4.05 -4.14 12.61
N GLY A 179 4.47 -2.87 12.61
CA GLY A 179 4.05 -1.90 13.62
C GLY A 179 2.53 -1.69 13.66
N LYS A 180 1.86 -1.66 12.50
CA LYS A 180 0.39 -1.59 12.41
C LYS A 180 -0.29 -2.83 12.97
N TRP A 181 0.18 -4.02 12.59
CA TRP A 181 -0.31 -5.31 13.09
C TRP A 181 -0.29 -5.41 14.61
N ARG A 182 0.82 -5.00 15.24
CA ARG A 182 0.95 -4.94 16.71
C ARG A 182 -0.04 -3.97 17.36
N ALA A 183 -0.35 -2.87 16.69
CA ALA A 183 -1.21 -1.79 17.19
C ALA A 183 -2.71 -1.95 16.89
N THR A 184 -3.09 -2.88 16.01
CA THR A 184 -4.49 -3.12 15.64
C THR A 184 -5.15 -4.23 16.45
N ARG A 185 -6.48 -4.17 16.52
CA ARG A 185 -7.34 -5.27 16.98
C ARG A 185 -7.20 -6.50 16.09
N CYS A 186 -7.46 -7.66 16.68
CA CYS A 186 -7.33 -8.96 16.04
C CYS A 186 -8.25 -9.10 14.82
N VAL A 187 -7.82 -9.90 13.86
CA VAL A 187 -8.66 -10.46 12.81
C VAL A 187 -8.40 -11.96 12.80
N GLY A 188 -9.46 -12.74 12.98
CA GLY A 188 -9.33 -14.16 13.35
C GLY A 188 -8.45 -14.32 14.58
N ASP A 189 -7.54 -15.30 14.52
CA ASP A 189 -6.56 -15.57 15.59
C ASP A 189 -5.17 -14.94 15.32
N GLN A 190 -5.11 -13.82 14.56
CA GLN A 190 -3.87 -13.05 14.31
C GLN A 190 -2.68 -13.95 13.90
N GLN A 191 -2.90 -14.78 12.87
CA GLN A 191 -1.89 -15.69 12.32
C GLN A 191 -1.12 -15.01 11.16
N PRO A 192 0.19 -14.69 11.28
CA PRO A 192 0.93 -13.91 10.28
C PRO A 192 0.95 -14.52 8.86
N ALA A 193 0.87 -15.85 8.77
CA ALA A 193 0.88 -16.57 7.49
C ALA A 193 -0.46 -16.49 6.72
N ILE A 194 -1.54 -16.05 7.35
CA ILE A 194 -2.87 -15.92 6.72
C ILE A 194 -3.08 -14.49 6.21
N ILE A 195 -3.33 -14.34 4.91
CA ILE A 195 -3.43 -13.04 4.24
C ILE A 195 -4.53 -12.17 4.87
N GLU A 196 -5.71 -12.72 5.08
CA GLU A 196 -6.88 -11.98 5.53
C GLU A 196 -6.77 -11.46 6.98
N HIS A 197 -5.95 -12.11 7.82
CA HIS A 197 -5.72 -11.64 9.20
C HIS A 197 -5.03 -10.28 9.27
N TRP A 198 -4.38 -9.83 8.19
CA TRP A 198 -3.77 -8.50 8.12
C TRP A 198 -4.76 -7.38 7.80
N TYR A 199 -6.05 -7.67 7.56
CA TYR A 199 -7.05 -6.67 7.11
C TYR A 199 -7.04 -5.36 7.95
N SER A 200 -7.05 -5.47 9.28
CA SER A 200 -6.99 -4.31 10.18
C SER A 200 -5.66 -3.58 10.10
N ALA A 201 -4.54 -4.30 9.98
CA ALA A 201 -3.20 -3.73 9.83
C ALA A 201 -3.04 -2.96 8.51
N VAL A 202 -3.62 -3.48 7.43
CA VAL A 202 -3.67 -2.84 6.10
C VAL A 202 -4.51 -1.56 6.15
N TRP A 203 -5.68 -1.58 6.79
CA TRP A 203 -6.46 -0.35 7.02
C TRP A 203 -5.62 0.67 7.83
N ALA A 204 -4.95 0.23 8.89
CA ALA A 204 -4.09 1.09 9.70
C ALA A 204 -2.81 1.59 8.99
N TYR A 205 -2.37 0.94 7.90
CA TYR A 205 -1.24 1.37 7.08
C TYR A 205 -1.50 2.75 6.46
N ASN A 206 -2.63 2.91 5.79
CA ASN A 206 -3.11 4.21 5.29
C ASN A 206 -3.70 5.10 6.40
N GLY A 207 -4.41 4.50 7.36
CA GLY A 207 -4.89 5.18 8.55
C GLY A 207 -6.30 4.75 8.97
N LEU A 208 -6.43 4.40 10.25
CA LEU A 208 -7.69 4.14 10.96
C LEU A 208 -8.51 5.43 11.03
N SER A 209 -9.40 5.59 10.06
CA SER A 209 -10.19 6.81 9.87
C SER A 209 -11.55 6.47 9.29
N TYR A 210 -12.55 7.31 9.61
CA TYR A 210 -13.93 7.10 9.17
C TYR A 210 -14.08 7.08 7.64
N VAL A 211 -13.25 7.80 6.88
CA VAL A 211 -13.28 7.78 5.40
C VAL A 211 -12.86 6.42 4.82
N ASN A 212 -12.03 5.68 5.55
CA ASN A 212 -11.58 4.33 5.21
C ASN A 212 -12.44 3.22 5.87
N ASN A 213 -13.51 3.57 6.62
CA ASN A 213 -14.41 2.55 7.16
C ASN A 213 -15.27 1.96 6.01
N PRO A 214 -15.31 0.63 5.82
CA PRO A 214 -16.19 -0.09 4.89
C PRO A 214 -17.69 0.24 4.97
N ASN A 215 -18.15 0.64 6.14
CA ASN A 215 -19.54 1.06 6.43
C ASN A 215 -19.77 2.57 6.22
N ASN A 216 -18.78 3.32 5.73
CA ASN A 216 -18.97 4.72 5.38
C ASN A 216 -19.95 4.84 4.19
N PRO A 217 -21.06 5.59 4.31
CA PRO A 217 -22.09 5.69 3.27
C PRO A 217 -21.64 6.42 1.99
N ASN A 218 -20.40 6.93 1.92
CA ASN A 218 -19.79 7.42 0.69
C ASN A 218 -19.29 6.28 -0.22
N HIS A 219 -19.14 5.05 0.30
CA HIS A 219 -18.85 3.86 -0.50
C HIS A 219 -20.17 3.17 -0.89
N ASP A 220 -20.22 2.60 -2.09
CA ASP A 220 -21.42 1.90 -2.56
C ASP A 220 -21.69 0.65 -1.68
N ALA A 221 -22.94 0.51 -1.23
CA ALA A 221 -23.39 -0.60 -0.39
C ALA A 221 -23.59 -1.91 -1.17
N GLY A 222 -23.54 -1.87 -2.51
CA GLY A 222 -23.52 -3.03 -3.39
C GLY A 222 -22.19 -3.24 -4.12
N ARG A 223 -21.08 -2.64 -3.64
CA ARG A 223 -19.77 -2.77 -4.29
C ARG A 223 -19.22 -4.20 -4.21
N GLY A 224 -18.78 -4.71 -5.36
CA GLY A 224 -17.98 -5.94 -5.41
C GLY A 224 -16.53 -5.71 -5.00
N VAL A 225 -15.70 -6.71 -5.29
CA VAL A 225 -14.23 -6.60 -5.23
C VAL A 225 -13.76 -5.40 -6.04
N TYR A 226 -12.75 -4.67 -5.55
CA TYR A 226 -12.21 -3.50 -6.23
C TYR A 226 -11.37 -3.89 -7.45
N ASP A 227 -11.89 -3.62 -8.66
CA ASP A 227 -11.14 -3.74 -9.90
C ASP A 227 -10.41 -2.41 -10.22
N PRO A 228 -9.06 -2.36 -10.21
CA PRO A 228 -8.28 -1.16 -10.52
C PRO A 228 -8.37 -0.72 -12.00
N ALA A 229 -8.83 -1.58 -12.93
CA ALA A 229 -9.08 -1.21 -14.32
C ALA A 229 -10.41 -0.47 -14.50
N ILE A 230 -11.40 -0.72 -13.64
CA ILE A 230 -12.68 0.00 -13.58
C ILE A 230 -12.56 1.23 -12.66
N GLY A 231 -11.88 1.08 -11.53
CA GLY A 231 -11.84 2.06 -10.46
C GLY A 231 -13.14 2.10 -9.65
N GLY A 232 -13.42 3.26 -9.04
CA GLY A 232 -14.56 3.44 -8.14
C GLY A 232 -14.15 3.85 -6.73
N ALA A 233 -15.15 4.16 -5.89
CA ALA A 233 -14.94 4.46 -4.48
C ALA A 233 -14.93 3.15 -3.67
N ALA A 234 -13.81 2.91 -2.99
CA ALA A 234 -13.64 1.83 -2.02
C ALA A 234 -12.64 2.29 -0.95
N PRO A 235 -12.77 1.83 0.30
CA PRO A 235 -11.80 2.11 1.35
C PRO A 235 -10.45 1.44 1.05
N TYR A 236 -9.37 1.99 1.60
CA TYR A 236 -7.99 1.62 1.26
C TYR A 236 -7.73 0.11 1.28
N GLN A 237 -8.09 -0.58 2.36
CA GLN A 237 -7.82 -2.00 2.54
C GLN A 237 -8.59 -2.89 1.56
N GLU A 238 -9.78 -2.48 1.12
CA GLU A 238 -10.51 -3.21 0.08
C GLU A 238 -9.89 -3.01 -1.31
N ARG A 239 -9.25 -1.86 -1.55
CA ARG A 239 -8.47 -1.62 -2.77
C ARG A 239 -7.19 -2.45 -2.80
N VAL A 240 -6.50 -2.57 -1.66
CA VAL A 240 -5.36 -3.50 -1.51
C VAL A 240 -5.84 -4.94 -1.75
N PHE A 241 -6.94 -5.36 -1.14
CA PHE A 241 -7.46 -6.74 -1.34
C PHE A 241 -7.91 -6.96 -2.79
N GLY A 242 -8.51 -5.97 -3.45
CA GLY A 242 -8.82 -6.02 -4.88
C GLY A 242 -7.57 -6.21 -5.75
N HIS A 243 -6.42 -5.66 -5.36
CA HIS A 243 -5.15 -5.94 -6.05
C HIS A 243 -4.64 -7.38 -5.89
N LEU A 244 -5.06 -8.14 -4.86
CA LEU A 244 -4.76 -9.57 -4.74
C LEU A 244 -5.44 -10.39 -5.85
N GLU A 245 -6.63 -9.98 -6.29
CA GLU A 245 -7.38 -10.62 -7.37
C GLU A 245 -6.99 -10.06 -8.74
N HIS A 246 -6.89 -8.74 -8.85
CA HIS A 246 -6.61 -8.02 -10.08
C HIS A 246 -5.11 -7.69 -10.22
N THR A 247 -4.28 -8.74 -10.25
CA THR A 247 -2.80 -8.63 -10.23
C THR A 247 -2.20 -8.04 -11.52
N GLY A 248 -2.96 -8.04 -12.61
CA GLY A 248 -2.46 -7.67 -13.94
C GLY A 248 -1.37 -8.62 -14.46
N GLU A 249 -1.50 -9.91 -14.16
CA GLU A 249 -0.56 -11.00 -14.54
C GLU A 249 0.85 -10.87 -13.92
N ARG A 250 1.01 -10.04 -12.88
CA ARG A 250 2.31 -9.79 -12.22
C ARG A 250 2.69 -10.83 -11.16
N TRP A 251 1.69 -11.50 -10.58
CA TRP A 251 1.80 -12.63 -9.67
C TRP A 251 0.48 -13.44 -9.69
N ALA A 252 0.47 -14.61 -9.07
CA ALA A 252 -0.73 -15.45 -8.98
C ALA A 252 -1.85 -14.77 -8.19
N ALA A 253 -3.06 -14.70 -8.77
CA ALA A 253 -4.21 -14.10 -8.13
C ALA A 253 -4.65 -14.89 -6.89
N THR A 254 -5.10 -14.18 -5.86
CA THR A 254 -5.66 -14.73 -4.62
C THR A 254 -7.03 -14.11 -4.36
N GLU A 255 -8.06 -14.94 -4.39
CA GLU A 255 -9.45 -14.58 -4.09
C GLU A 255 -9.65 -14.41 -2.58
N ALA A 256 -9.23 -13.26 -2.04
CA ALA A 256 -9.27 -13.01 -0.60
C ALA A 256 -10.71 -13.01 -0.05
N ALA A 257 -10.85 -13.48 1.20
CA ALA A 257 -12.09 -13.32 1.95
C ALA A 257 -12.16 -11.96 2.67
N TYR A 258 -13.36 -11.40 2.78
CA TYR A 258 -13.61 -10.11 3.42
C TYR A 258 -14.29 -10.28 4.79
N PRO A 259 -14.04 -9.40 5.78
CA PRO A 259 -14.82 -9.37 7.02
C PRO A 259 -16.26 -8.98 6.73
N ASN A 260 -17.20 -9.43 7.54
CA ASN A 260 -18.61 -9.05 7.38
C ASN A 260 -18.80 -7.57 7.75
N PRO A 261 -19.40 -6.72 6.88
CA PRO A 261 -19.69 -5.33 7.21
C PRO A 261 -20.42 -5.13 8.55
N GLY A 262 -21.32 -6.07 8.91
CA GLY A 262 -22.03 -6.04 10.20
C GLY A 262 -21.15 -6.27 11.44
N GLU A 263 -19.93 -6.80 11.27
CA GLU A 263 -18.95 -7.06 12.34
C GLU A 263 -17.93 -5.91 12.48
N ILE A 264 -17.75 -5.09 11.44
CA ILE A 264 -16.75 -4.02 11.37
C ILE A 264 -17.12 -2.79 12.23
N GLY A 265 -18.41 -2.53 12.43
CA GLY A 265 -18.90 -1.37 13.17
C GLY A 265 -18.79 -0.03 12.42
N GLY A 266 -19.22 1.06 13.07
CA GLY A 266 -19.31 2.41 12.47
C GLY A 266 -18.15 3.35 12.79
N ASP A 267 -17.22 2.95 13.65
CA ASP A 267 -16.20 3.82 14.23
C ASP A 267 -14.95 3.99 13.33
N ARG A 268 -13.90 4.63 13.85
CA ARG A 268 -12.65 4.89 13.11
C ARG A 268 -11.71 3.67 13.03
N ALA A 269 -11.93 2.67 13.88
CA ALA A 269 -11.15 1.44 13.96
C ALA A 269 -12.12 0.26 14.22
N PRO A 270 -11.84 -0.94 13.68
CA PRO A 270 -12.68 -2.10 13.93
C PRO A 270 -12.45 -2.66 15.36
N PRO A 271 -13.42 -3.42 15.91
CA PRO A 271 -13.21 -4.27 17.07
C PRO A 271 -12.30 -5.47 16.70
N ASP A 272 -12.12 -6.42 17.61
CA ASP A 272 -11.61 -7.74 17.23
C ASP A 272 -12.61 -8.41 16.28
N LEU A 273 -12.16 -8.77 15.07
CA LEU A 273 -12.97 -9.38 14.01
C LEU A 273 -12.78 -10.91 14.00
N PRO A 274 -13.83 -11.69 13.69
CA PRO A 274 -13.66 -13.12 13.42
C PRO A 274 -12.95 -13.34 12.08
N ASP A 275 -12.67 -14.61 11.76
CA ASP A 275 -12.15 -15.02 10.45
C ASP A 275 -12.98 -14.41 9.29
N PRO A 276 -12.34 -13.64 8.40
CA PRO A 276 -12.94 -13.14 7.17
C PRO A 276 -13.49 -14.29 6.32
N ARG A 277 -14.68 -14.10 5.75
CA ARG A 277 -15.41 -15.17 5.05
C ARG A 277 -16.24 -14.71 3.88
N CYS A 278 -16.54 -13.43 3.76
CA CYS A 278 -17.42 -12.89 2.72
C CYS A 278 -16.72 -12.94 1.36
N ALA A 279 -17.41 -13.35 0.30
CA ALA A 279 -16.81 -13.48 -1.03
C ALA A 279 -16.54 -12.13 -1.71
N SER A 280 -17.11 -11.05 -1.21
CA SER A 280 -16.79 -9.67 -1.62
C SER A 280 -17.02 -8.72 -0.44
N PRO A 281 -16.63 -7.42 -0.55
CA PRO A 281 -16.85 -6.43 0.50
C PRO A 281 -18.29 -6.30 1.01
N THR A 282 -19.30 -6.65 0.20
CA THR A 282 -20.73 -6.53 0.59
C THR A 282 -21.55 -7.80 0.38
N ASP A 283 -20.96 -8.91 -0.09
CA ASP A 283 -21.63 -10.22 -0.18
C ASP A 283 -21.02 -11.24 0.79
N CYS A 284 -21.76 -11.50 1.87
CA CYS A 284 -21.49 -12.55 2.85
C CYS A 284 -22.44 -13.75 2.73
N THR A 285 -23.31 -13.78 1.71
CA THR A 285 -24.15 -14.95 1.38
C THR A 285 -23.34 -15.98 0.61
N SER A 286 -22.46 -15.51 -0.29
CA SER A 286 -21.35 -16.26 -0.84
C SER A 286 -20.15 -16.18 0.11
N THR A 287 -19.39 -17.26 0.25
CA THR A 287 -18.20 -17.30 1.14
C THR A 287 -16.95 -17.81 0.45
N ARG A 288 -15.79 -17.32 0.91
CA ARG A 288 -14.44 -17.73 0.49
C ARG A 288 -13.63 -18.28 1.68
N PRO A 289 -12.68 -19.20 1.46
CA PRO A 289 -11.75 -19.65 2.49
C PRO A 289 -10.70 -18.59 2.80
N LEU A 290 -10.00 -18.76 3.93
CA LEU A 290 -8.77 -18.02 4.24
C LEU A 290 -7.58 -18.56 3.42
N HIS A 291 -6.59 -17.70 3.17
CA HIS A 291 -5.43 -18.03 2.34
C HIS A 291 -4.13 -17.97 3.13
N LEU A 292 -3.42 -19.11 3.18
CA LEU A 292 -2.01 -19.15 3.55
C LEU A 292 -1.15 -18.58 2.41
N THR A 293 -0.18 -17.74 2.75
CA THR A 293 0.82 -17.24 1.79
C THR A 293 1.65 -18.36 1.19
N ARG A 294 1.91 -18.29 -0.12
CA ARG A 294 2.62 -19.34 -0.89
C ARG A 294 4.09 -19.02 -1.14
N CYS A 295 4.53 -17.82 -0.76
CA CYS A 295 5.81 -17.25 -1.19
C CYS A 295 7.05 -17.94 -0.60
N ALA A 296 6.88 -18.76 0.45
CA ALA A 296 7.93 -19.63 0.96
C ALA A 296 8.17 -20.87 0.07
N GLU A 297 7.15 -21.34 -0.65
CA GLU A 297 7.22 -22.57 -1.47
C GLU A 297 7.75 -22.30 -2.88
N GLU A 298 7.38 -21.17 -3.51
CA GLU A 298 7.75 -20.87 -4.91
C GLU A 298 9.26 -20.62 -5.13
N SER A 299 9.99 -20.24 -4.08
CA SER A 299 11.47 -20.14 -4.12
C SER A 299 12.18 -21.51 -4.12
N GLY A 300 11.43 -22.61 -3.98
CA GLY A 300 11.89 -24.01 -3.87
C GLY A 300 12.23 -24.73 -5.18
N GLY A 301 12.58 -24.00 -6.25
CA GLY A 301 13.22 -24.58 -7.44
C GLY A 301 12.30 -25.25 -8.48
N ALA A 302 12.64 -25.03 -9.76
CA ALA A 302 12.03 -25.75 -10.87
C ALA A 302 12.48 -27.23 -10.89
N GLY A 303 11.72 -28.12 -10.25
CA GLY A 303 12.07 -29.54 -10.22
C GLY A 303 11.18 -30.45 -9.38
N GLY A 304 9.90 -30.63 -9.75
CA GLY A 304 9.04 -31.61 -9.07
C GLY A 304 7.60 -31.64 -9.54
N SER A 305 7.29 -32.46 -10.56
CA SER A 305 5.90 -32.79 -10.90
C SER A 305 5.41 -33.95 -10.04
N GLY A 306 4.29 -33.79 -9.34
CA GLY A 306 3.48 -34.90 -8.85
C GLY A 306 2.85 -34.73 -7.47
N GLY A 307 1.56 -35.12 -7.35
CA GLY A 307 0.94 -35.44 -6.06
C GLY A 307 -0.35 -34.69 -5.75
N ASN A 308 -1.48 -35.22 -6.24
CA ASN A 308 -2.81 -34.67 -5.93
C ASN A 308 -3.42 -35.34 -4.68
N GLY A 309 -4.02 -34.54 -3.79
CA GLY A 309 -5.15 -34.94 -2.92
C GLY A 309 -4.84 -35.60 -1.57
N GLY A 310 -5.78 -35.44 -0.62
CA GLY A 310 -5.79 -36.21 0.63
C GLY A 310 -6.42 -35.50 1.83
N SER A 311 -7.73 -35.32 1.85
CA SER A 311 -8.46 -34.92 3.06
C SER A 311 -8.60 -36.09 4.06
N GLY A 312 -8.52 -35.79 5.35
CA GLY A 312 -9.31 -36.49 6.38
C GLY A 312 -8.57 -37.15 7.55
N GLY A 313 -9.20 -37.05 8.73
CA GLY A 313 -9.23 -38.15 9.70
C GLY A 313 -8.42 -37.94 10.99
N ALA A 314 -9.13 -37.71 12.09
CA ALA A 314 -8.58 -37.81 13.44
C ALA A 314 -8.41 -39.28 13.90
N GLY A 315 -7.55 -39.53 14.89
CA GLY A 315 -7.46 -40.81 15.58
C GLY A 315 -6.30 -40.87 16.58
N GLY A 316 -6.61 -40.74 17.88
CA GLY A 316 -5.64 -40.87 18.96
C GLY A 316 -5.55 -42.29 19.55
N SER A 317 -4.85 -42.41 20.69
CA SER A 317 -4.39 -43.64 21.37
C SER A 317 -3.22 -44.35 20.66
N GLY A 318 -2.23 -44.90 21.36
CA GLY A 318 -1.93 -44.88 22.80
C GLY A 318 -0.65 -45.68 23.08
N GLY A 319 0.06 -45.38 24.17
CA GLY A 319 1.32 -46.08 24.51
C GLY A 319 1.96 -45.52 25.77
N VAL A 320 1.72 -46.20 26.89
CA VAL A 320 2.39 -45.99 28.19
C VAL A 320 3.40 -47.10 28.43
N ASP A 321 4.51 -46.74 29.09
CA ASP A 321 5.47 -47.51 29.91
C ASP A 321 6.81 -46.71 29.84
N GLY A 322 7.45 -46.26 30.93
CA GLY A 322 8.12 -47.05 31.97
C GLY A 322 9.61 -47.23 31.60
N SER A 323 10.63 -46.95 32.42
CA SER A 323 10.69 -46.62 33.85
C SER A 323 12.08 -46.04 34.26
N ASP A 324 12.14 -45.39 35.43
CA ASP A 324 13.23 -45.37 36.45
C ASP A 324 14.71 -44.96 36.16
N GLY A 325 15.31 -44.28 37.18
CA GLY A 325 16.77 -44.12 37.37
C GLY A 325 17.25 -42.64 37.41
N ALA A 326 17.10 -41.85 38.48
CA ALA A 326 17.63 -41.95 39.85
C ALA A 326 19.14 -41.69 40.02
N GLY A 327 19.49 -40.61 40.75
CA GLY A 327 20.78 -40.46 41.47
C GLY A 327 21.72 -39.32 41.02
N GLY A 328 22.15 -38.46 41.95
CA GLY A 328 23.24 -37.48 41.72
C GLY A 328 23.17 -36.25 42.63
N SER A 329 23.81 -36.30 43.81
CA SER A 329 23.74 -35.27 44.86
C SER A 329 25.04 -34.45 45.03
N GLY A 330 24.89 -33.21 45.52
CA GLY A 330 25.98 -32.35 46.05
C GLY A 330 26.48 -31.26 45.07
N GLY A 331 26.86 -30.06 45.52
CA GLY A 331 26.81 -29.48 46.86
C GLY A 331 27.76 -28.26 47.03
N VAL A 332 27.35 -27.32 47.90
CA VAL A 332 28.13 -26.30 48.66
C VAL A 332 28.94 -25.16 47.97
N ASP A 333 28.59 -23.94 48.43
CA ASP A 333 29.44 -22.82 48.91
C ASP A 333 30.04 -21.70 48.02
N GLY A 334 29.97 -20.46 48.57
CA GLY A 334 30.72 -19.23 48.18
C GLY A 334 29.89 -18.20 47.39
N ASN A 335 29.25 -17.15 47.95
CA ASN A 335 29.61 -16.06 48.89
C ASN A 335 30.39 -14.87 48.28
N ALA A 336 29.98 -13.65 48.68
CA ALA A 336 30.49 -12.31 48.33
C ALA A 336 30.33 -11.89 46.84
N GLY A 337 30.01 -10.64 46.48
CA GLY A 337 29.79 -9.42 47.28
C GLY A 337 30.49 -8.22 46.61
N GLY A 338 29.75 -7.18 46.19
CA GLY A 338 30.37 -6.01 45.54
C GLY A 338 29.43 -4.98 44.89
N ALA A 339 28.98 -4.01 45.68
CA ALA A 339 28.70 -2.62 45.28
C ALA A 339 29.72 -1.71 46.04
N PRO A 340 30.09 -0.46 45.63
CA PRO A 340 29.26 0.70 45.22
C PRO A 340 29.68 1.25 43.83
N ALA A 341 29.44 2.49 43.35
CA ALA A 341 28.88 3.80 43.81
C ALA A 341 28.14 4.46 42.59
N ALA A 342 27.23 5.45 42.65
CA ALA A 342 26.96 6.64 43.49
C ALA A 342 27.80 7.92 43.16
N ALA A 343 27.08 9.07 43.10
CA ALA A 343 27.47 10.46 42.74
C ALA A 343 27.56 10.80 41.23
N GLY A 344 27.06 11.96 40.73
CA GLY A 344 26.29 13.08 41.32
C GLY A 344 25.54 13.85 40.19
N GLU A 345 24.33 14.35 40.39
CA GLU A 345 23.96 15.67 41.00
C GLU A 345 24.30 16.93 40.15
N GLY A 346 23.28 17.79 39.97
CA GLY A 346 23.33 19.05 39.23
C GLY A 346 22.19 19.15 38.19
N GLY A 347 21.08 19.87 38.39
CA GLY A 347 20.71 20.77 39.48
C GLY A 347 20.36 22.17 38.94
N ALA A 348 19.11 22.36 38.52
CA ALA A 348 18.54 23.67 38.19
C ALA A 348 17.02 23.68 38.45
N GLU A 349 16.59 24.40 39.47
CA GLU A 349 15.17 24.68 39.79
C GLU A 349 14.57 25.64 38.75
N VAL A 350 13.25 25.70 38.53
CA VAL A 350 12.29 26.66 39.17
C VAL A 350 10.98 26.59 38.35
N PRO A 351 9.75 26.75 38.88
CA PRO A 351 9.18 26.39 40.19
C PRO A 351 7.91 25.50 40.06
N ARG A 352 7.27 25.13 41.19
CA ARG A 352 5.96 24.45 41.21
C ARG A 352 4.80 25.44 41.31
N GLY A 353 3.71 25.15 40.58
CA GLY A 353 2.32 25.27 41.04
C GLY A 353 1.68 23.90 40.80
N ASP A 354 1.17 23.18 41.80
CA ASP A 354 -0.20 23.31 42.36
C ASP A 354 -1.31 23.13 41.30
N GLY A 355 -2.19 22.12 41.40
CA GLY A 355 -2.21 20.94 42.26
C GLY A 355 -3.57 20.23 42.18
N SER A 356 -3.60 18.96 41.78
CA SER A 356 -4.72 18.04 42.00
C SER A 356 -4.33 16.62 41.59
N ASP A 357 -4.40 15.73 42.58
CA ASP A 357 -4.34 14.25 42.51
C ASP A 357 -5.36 13.72 41.45
N ASP A 358 -5.20 12.59 40.75
CA ASP A 358 -5.02 11.20 41.24
C ASP A 358 -4.60 10.24 40.09
N ASP A 359 -4.08 9.06 40.49
CA ASP A 359 -3.90 7.79 39.77
C ASP A 359 -2.95 7.67 38.55
N ASP A 360 -1.82 6.99 38.79
CA ASP A 360 -0.91 6.41 37.80
C ASP A 360 -1.48 5.12 37.16
N ASP A 361 -1.52 5.04 35.82
CA ASP A 361 -1.32 3.77 35.11
C ASP A 361 -0.41 3.99 33.88
N ALA A 362 0.81 3.48 33.97
CA ALA A 362 1.90 3.73 33.04
C ALA A 362 1.81 2.86 31.79
N THR A 363 0.82 3.13 30.93
CA THR A 363 0.82 2.60 29.56
C THR A 363 1.73 3.41 28.65
N VAL A 364 2.72 2.75 28.05
CA VAL A 364 3.62 3.33 27.04
C VAL A 364 2.80 3.70 25.81
N THR A 365 2.32 4.94 25.79
CA THR A 365 1.51 5.48 24.70
C THR A 365 2.41 5.76 23.51
N ALA A 366 2.61 4.75 22.66
CA ALA A 366 3.12 4.94 21.32
C ALA A 366 2.14 5.83 20.55
N THR A 367 2.44 7.13 20.47
CA THR A 367 1.57 8.12 19.84
C THR A 367 1.44 7.82 18.35
N VAL A 368 0.37 7.12 17.97
CA VAL A 368 0.01 6.88 16.57
C VAL A 368 -0.39 8.21 15.96
N GLY A 369 0.59 8.90 15.38
CA GLY A 369 0.40 10.20 14.74
C GLY A 369 -0.63 10.09 13.61
N LEU A 370 -1.75 10.81 13.74
CA LEU A 370 -2.67 11.04 12.63
C LEU A 370 -1.94 11.87 11.56
N HIS A 371 -1.44 11.20 10.53
CA HIS A 371 -0.78 11.82 9.39
C HIS A 371 -1.41 11.38 8.08
N GLY A 372 -1.62 12.36 7.19
CA GLY A 372 -1.69 12.22 5.73
C GLY A 372 -2.61 11.13 5.18
N GLN A 373 -3.76 11.53 4.63
CA GLN A 373 -4.51 10.65 3.74
C GLN A 373 -3.74 10.50 2.42
N CYS A 374 -3.09 9.35 2.22
CA CYS A 374 -2.66 8.92 0.88
C CYS A 374 -3.91 8.59 0.07
N SER A 375 -4.42 9.56 -0.70
CA SER A 375 -5.36 9.29 -1.79
C SER A 375 -4.83 9.91 -3.09
N CYS A 376 -4.57 9.05 -4.08
CA CYS A 376 -4.32 9.46 -5.46
C CYS A 376 -5.63 9.86 -6.16
N SER A 377 -6.36 10.78 -5.55
CA SER A 377 -7.59 11.37 -6.09
C SER A 377 -7.22 12.48 -7.05
N VAL A 378 -7.53 12.32 -8.34
CA VAL A 378 -7.38 13.39 -9.33
C VAL A 378 -8.34 14.53 -8.95
N PRO A 379 -7.87 15.77 -8.74
CA PRO A 379 -8.78 16.89 -8.48
C PRO A 379 -9.73 17.08 -9.66
N GLY A 380 -11.04 17.11 -9.39
CA GLY A 380 -12.06 17.33 -10.40
C GLY A 380 -11.83 18.63 -11.17
N GLY A 381 -12.06 18.60 -12.48
CA GLY A 381 -11.75 19.71 -13.37
C GLY A 381 -12.52 20.99 -13.01
N GLY A 382 -11.82 21.98 -12.46
CA GLY A 382 -12.31 23.34 -12.35
C GLY A 382 -12.53 23.96 -13.74
N ALA A 383 -13.61 24.73 -13.89
CA ALA A 383 -14.03 25.29 -15.17
C ALA A 383 -12.94 26.17 -15.82
N ALA A 384 -12.78 26.03 -17.14
CA ALA A 384 -11.85 26.84 -17.91
C ALA A 384 -12.32 28.31 -18.00
N PRO A 385 -11.48 29.30 -17.66
CA PRO A 385 -11.79 30.70 -17.91
C PRO A 385 -11.67 31.00 -19.42
N SER A 386 -12.67 31.69 -19.95
CA SER A 386 -12.71 32.13 -21.34
C SER A 386 -11.55 33.09 -21.67
N ARG A 387 -10.82 32.81 -22.76
CA ARG A 387 -9.89 33.75 -23.39
C ARG A 387 -10.29 33.97 -24.84
N ALA A 388 -10.67 35.21 -25.15
CA ALA A 388 -10.92 35.66 -26.52
C ALA A 388 -9.60 35.79 -27.29
N PRO A 389 -9.59 35.58 -28.62
CA PRO A 389 -8.36 35.55 -29.40
C PRO A 389 -7.88 36.95 -29.80
N TRP A 390 -6.58 37.22 -29.62
CA TRP A 390 -5.85 38.28 -30.30
C TRP A 390 -4.76 37.67 -31.16
N LEU A 391 -5.04 37.53 -32.47
CA LEU A 391 -4.01 37.45 -33.50
C LEU A 391 -4.46 38.31 -34.67
N ALA A 392 -3.65 39.32 -34.98
CA ALA A 392 -3.80 40.20 -36.13
C ALA A 392 -2.44 40.33 -36.83
N ALA A 393 -2.49 40.78 -38.09
CA ALA A 393 -1.38 40.85 -39.06
C ALA A 393 -0.98 39.50 -39.70
N CYS A 394 -0.78 39.39 -41.02
CA CYS A 394 -1.00 40.40 -42.09
C CYS A 394 -1.07 39.75 -43.50
N ALA A 395 -1.39 40.59 -44.50
CA ALA A 395 -1.50 40.31 -45.95
C ALA A 395 -2.73 39.48 -46.40
N GLY A 396 -3.43 39.84 -47.48
CA GLY A 396 -3.34 41.06 -48.31
C GLY A 396 -4.14 40.94 -49.63
N ALA A 397 -4.76 42.03 -50.09
CA ALA A 397 -5.39 42.27 -51.41
C ALA A 397 -6.45 41.25 -51.91
N LEU A 398 -7.75 41.59 -51.96
CA LEU A 398 -8.48 42.47 -52.92
C LEU A 398 -8.94 41.81 -54.24
N ALA A 399 -10.27 41.55 -54.27
CA ALA A 399 -11.23 41.75 -55.38
C ALA A 399 -10.99 41.15 -56.79
N ALA A 400 -12.00 40.42 -57.32
CA ALA A 400 -12.89 40.94 -58.39
C ALA A 400 -14.03 39.98 -58.85
N ALA A 401 -15.13 40.60 -59.34
CA ALA A 401 -15.96 40.20 -60.50
C ALA A 401 -16.93 38.97 -60.49
N TRP A 402 -18.12 39.16 -59.91
CA TRP A 402 -19.45 39.14 -60.58
C TRP A 402 -19.70 38.39 -61.93
N ARG A 403 -20.78 37.56 -61.95
CA ARG A 403 -21.85 37.39 -63.00
C ARG A 403 -22.99 36.52 -62.39
N ARG A 404 -24.26 36.94 -62.21
CA ARG A 404 -25.39 37.09 -63.18
C ARG A 404 -25.65 35.82 -64.04
N ARG A 405 -26.85 35.20 -64.20
CA ARG A 405 -28.28 35.51 -63.88
C ARG A 405 -29.18 34.23 -64.01
N LEU A 406 -30.24 34.10 -63.17
CA LEU A 406 -31.67 33.67 -63.39
C LEU A 406 -32.09 32.62 -64.48
N PRO A 407 -33.20 31.82 -64.36
CA PRO A 407 -34.56 32.31 -64.00
C PRO A 407 -35.64 31.39 -63.33
N ARG A 408 -36.42 32.00 -62.42
CA ARG A 408 -37.91 32.19 -62.38
C ARG A 408 -38.91 31.13 -62.94
N ARG A 409 -39.74 30.57 -62.05
CA ARG A 409 -41.20 30.20 -62.14
C ARG A 409 -41.70 30.15 -60.67
N GLY A 410 -42.91 30.54 -60.22
CA GLY A 410 -44.26 30.57 -60.84
C GLY A 410 -44.97 29.24 -60.53
N ARG A 411 -46.17 29.16 -59.93
CA ARG A 411 -47.22 30.15 -59.57
C ARG A 411 -48.14 29.52 -58.49
N THR A 412 -48.98 30.32 -57.83
CA THR A 412 -50.04 29.86 -56.91
C THR A 412 -51.14 29.05 -57.60
N HIS A 413 -51.73 28.12 -56.85
CA HIS A 413 -53.17 27.85 -56.80
C HIS A 413 -53.59 27.60 -55.35
#